data_AF-A0A5N8UQT7-F1
#
_entry.id   AF-A0A5N8UQT7-F1
#
_cell.length_a   1.000
_cell.length_b   1.000
_cell.length_c   1.000
_cell.angle_alpha   90.00
_cell.angle_beta   90.00
_cell.angle_gamma   90.00
#
_symmetry.space_group_name_H-M   'P 1'
#
loop_
_entity.id
_entity.type
_entity.pdbx_description
1 polymer ?
#
loop_
_entity_poly.entity_id
_entity_poly.type
_entity_poly.pdbx_seq_one_letter_code
_entity_poly.pdbx_strand_id
1 'polypeptide(L)'
;MFIIGLVGGTEVERDAVAAAFNQLDKATLGVFPLRHPVNGKERAKLLDAVIIKYYNRKFSGKGLVLSHIKTPEEAELVAAKGGVLMHIDGMPSSCIAIQRNDLMVTAKSNGDRHYLGPLEALSEVITRHIRVM
;
A
#
# COMPACT_ATOMS: atom_id res chain seq x y z
N MET A 1 -2.46 13.30 3.66
CA MET A 1 -2.88 12.05 2.97
C MET A 1 -1.76 11.05 3.15
N PHE A 2 -2.05 9.85 3.62
CA PHE A 2 -1.05 8.77 3.74
C PHE A 2 -1.12 7.82 2.53
N ILE A 3 -0.01 7.18 2.21
CA ILE A 3 0.11 6.25 1.07
C ILE A 3 0.49 4.89 1.60
N ILE A 4 -0.19 3.85 1.11
CA ILE A 4 0.08 2.44 1.44
C ILE A 4 0.41 1.73 0.12
N GLY A 5 1.57 1.07 0.05
CA GLY A 5 1.94 0.22 -1.08
C GLY A 5 1.90 -1.26 -0.68
N LEU A 6 1.14 -2.09 -1.40
CA LEU A 6 1.07 -3.53 -1.14
C LEU A 6 2.06 -4.30 -2.02
N VAL A 7 2.92 -5.09 -1.39
CA VAL A 7 4.04 -5.84 -1.96
C VAL A 7 3.92 -7.32 -1.57
N GLY A 8 4.47 -8.23 -2.38
CA GLY A 8 4.42 -9.66 -2.09
C GLY A 8 3.01 -10.25 -2.23
N GLY A 9 2.87 -11.53 -1.93
CA GLY A 9 1.68 -12.31 -2.21
C GLY A 9 1.35 -12.41 -3.71
N THR A 10 0.25 -13.07 -4.00
CA THR A 10 -0.43 -13.11 -5.29
C THR A 10 -1.24 -11.84 -5.52
N GLU A 11 -1.69 -11.61 -6.76
CA GLU A 11 -2.62 -10.50 -7.03
C GLU A 11 -3.93 -10.63 -6.25
N VAL A 12 -4.42 -11.86 -6.11
CA VAL A 12 -5.65 -12.17 -5.37
C VAL A 12 -5.51 -11.81 -3.89
N GLU A 13 -4.38 -12.15 -3.26
CA GLU A 13 -4.12 -11.82 -1.86
C GLU A 13 -4.00 -10.30 -1.65
N ARG A 14 -3.29 -9.59 -2.55
CA ARG A 14 -3.21 -8.13 -2.49
C ARG A 14 -4.57 -7.46 -2.68
N ASP A 15 -5.38 -7.96 -3.60
CA ASP A 15 -6.74 -7.45 -3.83
C ASP A 15 -7.65 -7.72 -2.62
N ALA A 16 -7.51 -8.87 -1.96
CA ALA A 16 -8.24 -9.18 -0.74
C ALA A 16 -7.89 -8.23 0.40
N VAL A 17 -6.60 -7.93 0.61
CA VAL A 17 -6.15 -6.96 1.62
C VAL A 17 -6.64 -5.54 1.27
N ALA A 18 -6.53 -5.13 0.01
CA ALA A 18 -7.02 -3.82 -0.42
C ALA A 18 -8.54 -3.69 -0.25
N ALA A 19 -9.29 -4.76 -0.54
CA ALA A 19 -10.74 -4.81 -0.30
C ALA A 19 -11.07 -4.71 1.20
N ALA A 20 -10.29 -5.37 2.06
CA ALA A 20 -10.48 -5.28 3.51
C ALA A 20 -10.21 -3.87 4.03
N PHE A 21 -9.16 -3.19 3.57
CA PHE A 21 -8.94 -1.77 3.89
C PHE A 21 -10.11 -0.90 3.43
N ASN A 22 -10.58 -1.10 2.19
CA ASN A 22 -11.71 -0.35 1.67
C ASN A 22 -12.98 -0.60 2.48
N GLN A 23 -13.21 -1.80 3.01
CA GLN A 23 -14.35 -2.10 3.87
C GLN A 23 -14.28 -1.38 5.23
N LEU A 24 -13.09 -1.20 5.79
CA LEU A 24 -12.89 -0.50 7.05
C LEU A 24 -13.19 1.00 6.94
N ASP A 25 -12.86 1.63 5.80
CA ASP A 25 -13.11 3.05 5.60
C ASP A 25 -13.31 3.43 4.12
N LYS A 26 -14.49 3.08 3.58
CA LYS A 26 -14.89 3.40 2.19
C LYS A 26 -14.93 4.90 1.89
N ALA A 27 -15.10 5.72 2.92
CA ALA A 27 -15.23 7.17 2.74
C ALA A 27 -13.88 7.86 2.60
N THR A 28 -12.81 7.27 3.15
CA THR A 28 -11.51 7.95 3.20
C THR A 28 -10.34 7.24 2.50
N LEU A 29 -10.48 5.99 2.07
CA LEU A 29 -9.43 5.27 1.37
C LEU A 29 -9.72 5.11 -0.12
N GLY A 30 -8.85 5.67 -0.96
CA GLY A 30 -8.79 5.33 -2.38
C GLY A 30 -7.99 4.05 -2.60
N VAL A 31 -8.45 3.18 -3.51
CA VAL A 31 -7.66 2.00 -3.93
C VAL A 31 -7.31 2.15 -5.41
N PHE A 32 -6.05 1.95 -5.76
CA PHE A 32 -5.56 2.00 -7.13
C PHE A 32 -4.77 0.71 -7.50
N PRO A 33 -5.39 -0.20 -8.26
CA PRO A 33 -4.74 -1.43 -8.72
C PRO A 33 -3.96 -1.20 -10.02
N LEU A 34 -2.65 -0.93 -9.92
CA LEU A 34 -1.81 -0.79 -11.11
C LEU A 34 -1.39 -2.15 -11.67
N ARG A 35 -2.16 -2.70 -12.61
CA ARG A 35 -1.85 -3.98 -13.27
C ARG A 35 -0.97 -3.85 -14.51
N HIS A 36 -1.10 -2.74 -15.24
CA HIS A 36 -0.34 -2.45 -16.46
C HIS A 36 0.22 -1.02 -16.42
N PRO A 37 1.36 -0.74 -17.09
CA PRO A 37 2.21 -1.64 -17.87
C PRO A 37 3.05 -2.59 -16.98
N VAL A 38 3.88 -3.43 -17.60
CA VAL A 38 4.78 -4.37 -16.90
C VAL A 38 6.14 -3.72 -16.59
N ASN A 39 6.58 -2.76 -17.40
CA ASN A 39 7.86 -2.09 -17.23
C ASN A 39 7.89 -1.23 -15.95
N GLY A 40 8.87 -1.48 -15.06
CA GLY A 40 8.97 -0.81 -13.76
C GLY A 40 9.04 0.72 -13.82
N LYS A 41 9.82 1.29 -14.76
CA LYS A 41 9.95 2.75 -14.89
C LYS A 41 8.64 3.41 -15.34
N GLU A 42 7.95 2.80 -16.30
CA GLU A 42 6.65 3.30 -16.76
C GLU A 42 5.58 3.18 -15.68
N ARG A 43 5.60 2.09 -14.91
CA ARG A 43 4.73 1.88 -13.76
C ARG A 43 4.95 2.95 -12.69
N ALA A 44 6.20 3.18 -12.29
CA ALA A 44 6.54 4.22 -11.32
C ALA A 44 6.09 5.60 -11.80
N LYS A 45 6.29 5.95 -13.08
CA LYS A 45 5.79 7.21 -13.65
C LYS A 45 4.26 7.34 -13.56
N LEU A 46 3.54 6.25 -13.82
CA LEU A 46 2.07 6.24 -13.69
C LEU A 46 1.62 6.34 -12.23
N LEU A 47 2.30 5.66 -11.30
CA LEU A 47 2.02 5.80 -9.88
C LEU A 47 2.23 7.24 -9.41
N ASP A 48 3.31 7.90 -9.82
CA ASP A 48 3.59 9.29 -9.45
C ASP A 48 2.48 10.22 -9.96
N ALA A 49 2.07 10.05 -11.23
CA ALA A 49 0.96 10.81 -11.80
C ALA A 49 -0.36 10.58 -11.05
N VAL A 50 -0.64 9.34 -10.62
CA VAL A 50 -1.82 9.01 -9.82
C VAL A 50 -1.74 9.67 -8.44
N ILE A 51 -0.62 9.54 -7.74
CA ILE A 51 -0.40 10.14 -6.43
C ILE A 51 -0.61 11.66 -6.51
N ILE A 52 0.01 12.33 -7.48
CA ILE A 52 -0.16 13.78 -7.73
C ILE A 52 -1.62 14.13 -7.97
N LYS A 53 -2.34 13.34 -8.79
CA LYS A 53 -3.76 13.56 -9.06
C LYS A 53 -4.60 13.47 -7.79
N TYR A 54 -4.31 12.52 -6.90
CA TYR A 54 -5.02 12.38 -5.62
C TYR A 54 -4.71 13.53 -4.66
N TYR A 55 -3.45 14.01 -4.60
CA TYR A 55 -3.10 15.22 -3.85
C TYR A 55 -3.84 16.47 -4.37
N ASN A 56 -3.87 16.67 -5.69
CA ASN A 56 -4.40 17.90 -6.28
C ASN A 56 -5.93 17.97 -6.31
N ARG A 57 -6.63 16.84 -6.35
CA ARG A 57 -8.10 16.83 -6.54
C ARG A 57 -8.94 17.27 -5.34
N LYS A 58 -8.35 17.81 -4.26
CA LYS A 58 -9.02 17.90 -2.95
C LYS A 58 -9.71 16.57 -2.65
N PHE A 59 -9.04 15.45 -2.91
CA PHE A 59 -9.57 14.15 -2.53
C PHE A 59 -9.89 14.23 -1.04
N SER A 60 -11.17 14.07 -0.70
CA SER A 60 -11.63 14.18 0.68
C SER A 60 -11.16 13.00 1.53
N GLY A 61 -10.64 11.96 0.88
CA GLY A 61 -10.09 10.82 1.57
C GLY A 61 -8.71 11.09 2.15
N LYS A 62 -8.44 10.38 3.24
CA LYS A 62 -7.25 10.55 4.08
C LYS A 62 -6.10 9.67 3.61
N GLY A 63 -6.36 8.63 2.80
CA GLY A 63 -5.31 7.72 2.33
C GLY A 63 -5.52 7.12 0.94
N LEU A 64 -4.43 6.62 0.36
CA LEU A 64 -4.38 5.94 -0.94
C LEU A 64 -3.66 4.60 -0.79
N VAL A 65 -4.31 3.51 -1.23
CA VAL A 65 -3.77 2.16 -1.27
C VAL A 65 -3.41 1.80 -2.71
N LEU A 66 -2.12 1.56 -2.95
CA LEU A 66 -1.57 1.10 -4.22
C LEU A 66 -1.43 -0.43 -4.14
N SER A 67 -2.43 -1.16 -4.64
CA SER A 67 -2.56 -2.59 -4.33
C SER A 67 -1.58 -3.50 -5.07
N HIS A 68 -0.79 -2.99 -5.99
CA HIS A 68 0.11 -3.80 -6.82
C HIS A 68 1.46 -3.13 -7.03
N ILE A 69 2.25 -3.01 -5.96
CA ILE A 69 3.66 -2.59 -6.06
C ILE A 69 4.48 -3.84 -6.39
N LYS A 70 5.09 -3.86 -7.58
CA LYS A 70 5.73 -5.03 -8.16
C LYS A 70 7.22 -4.83 -8.46
N THR A 71 7.69 -3.59 -8.54
CA THR A 71 9.10 -3.31 -8.88
C THR A 71 9.79 -2.43 -7.84
N PRO A 72 11.13 -2.48 -7.76
CA PRO A 72 11.91 -1.62 -6.87
C PRO A 72 11.65 -0.14 -7.11
N GLU A 73 11.50 0.30 -8.36
CA GLU A 73 11.26 1.71 -8.70
C GLU A 73 9.92 2.20 -8.15
N GLU A 74 8.90 1.34 -8.12
CA GLU A 74 7.61 1.67 -7.50
C GLU A 74 7.75 1.77 -5.98
N ALA A 75 8.48 0.85 -5.36
CA ALA A 75 8.71 0.84 -3.91
C ALA A 75 9.51 2.06 -3.44
N GLU A 76 10.58 2.41 -4.16
CA GLU A 76 11.38 3.61 -3.93
C GLU A 76 10.53 4.87 -4.06
N LEU A 77 9.66 4.94 -5.07
CA LEU A 77 8.74 6.06 -5.23
C LEU A 77 7.77 6.18 -4.05
N VAL A 78 7.16 5.08 -3.59
CA VAL A 78 6.27 5.10 -2.42
C VAL A 78 7.01 5.62 -1.19
N ALA A 79 8.22 5.12 -0.94
CA ALA A 79 9.05 5.58 0.18
C ALA A 79 9.43 7.07 0.05
N ALA A 80 9.81 7.54 -1.14
CA ALA A 80 10.15 8.93 -1.41
C ALA A 80 8.98 9.90 -1.19
N LYS A 81 7.73 9.41 -1.27
CA LYS A 81 6.51 10.17 -0.96
C LYS A 81 6.07 10.02 0.51
N GLY A 82 6.88 9.40 1.36
CA GLY A 82 6.55 9.13 2.76
C GLY A 82 5.47 8.07 2.95
N GLY A 83 5.25 7.21 1.95
CA GLY A 83 4.34 6.08 2.04
C GLY A 83 4.93 4.90 2.81
N VAL A 84 4.05 4.00 3.24
CA VAL A 84 4.41 2.78 3.96
C VAL A 84 4.25 1.58 3.03
N LEU A 85 5.28 0.75 2.96
CA LEU A 85 5.20 -0.54 2.27
C LEU A 85 4.66 -1.61 3.24
N MET A 86 3.74 -2.41 2.72
CA MET A 86 3.16 -3.55 3.42
C MET A 86 3.42 -4.82 2.61
N HIS A 87 4.05 -5.80 3.22
CA HIS A 87 4.32 -7.10 2.62
C HIS A 87 3.20 -8.07 3.00
N ILE A 88 2.52 -8.58 1.99
CA ILE A 88 1.37 -9.45 2.16
C ILE A 88 1.84 -10.86 2.51
N ASP A 89 1.11 -11.49 3.44
CA ASP A 89 1.22 -12.91 3.78
C ASP A 89 1.16 -13.79 2.51
N GLY A 90 1.98 -14.83 2.47
CA GLY A 90 2.21 -15.65 1.28
C GLY A 90 3.61 -15.47 0.69
N MET A 91 3.71 -15.44 -0.64
CA MET A 91 5.00 -15.43 -1.35
C MET A 91 5.68 -14.06 -1.26
N PRO A 92 6.90 -13.94 -0.69
CA PRO A 92 7.62 -12.68 -0.67
C PRO A 92 7.92 -12.15 -2.08
N SER A 93 8.05 -10.84 -2.22
CA SER A 93 8.54 -10.25 -3.47
C SER A 93 9.96 -10.74 -3.76
N SER A 94 10.25 -11.10 -5.01
CA SER A 94 11.59 -11.51 -5.46
C SER A 94 12.54 -10.33 -5.69
N CYS A 95 12.01 -9.11 -5.78
CA CYS A 95 12.78 -7.91 -6.14
C CYS A 95 12.66 -6.75 -5.14
N ILE A 96 11.65 -6.76 -4.25
CA ILE A 96 11.48 -5.73 -3.23
C ILE A 96 11.81 -6.36 -1.87
N ALA A 97 12.95 -5.98 -1.31
CA ALA A 97 13.36 -6.46 0.00
C ALA A 97 12.49 -5.87 1.13
N ILE A 98 12.20 -6.70 2.13
CA ILE A 98 11.52 -6.28 3.36
C ILE A 98 12.49 -5.42 4.18
N GLN A 99 12.10 -4.19 4.51
CA GLN A 99 12.84 -3.28 5.37
C GLN A 99 12.32 -3.35 6.81
N ARG A 100 13.15 -2.96 7.78
CA ARG A 100 12.84 -3.04 9.23
C ARG A 100 11.53 -2.33 9.62
N ASN A 101 11.16 -1.28 8.90
CA ASN A 101 9.97 -0.48 9.20
C ASN A 101 8.75 -0.88 8.37
N ASP A 102 8.89 -1.85 7.47
CA ASP A 102 7.75 -2.32 6.68
C ASP A 102 6.79 -3.13 7.57
N LEU A 103 5.52 -3.16 7.18
CA LEU A 103 4.51 -3.93 7.88
C LEU A 103 4.28 -5.26 7.17
N MET A 104 4.12 -6.32 7.95
CA MET A 104 3.66 -7.62 7.44
C MET A 104 2.14 -7.65 7.63
N VAL A 105 1.38 -7.90 6.57
CA VAL A 105 -0.09 -7.77 6.59
C VAL A 105 -0.78 -8.99 5.99
N THR A 106 -1.92 -9.38 6.55
CA THR A 106 -2.78 -10.44 6.02
C THR A 106 -4.20 -9.92 5.82
N ALA A 107 -4.99 -10.60 4.99
CA ALA A 107 -6.40 -10.27 4.80
C ALA A 107 -7.28 -10.72 6.00
N LYS A 108 -6.75 -11.55 6.90
CA LYS A 108 -7.45 -12.01 8.11
C LYS A 108 -7.69 -10.84 9.06
N SER A 109 -8.91 -10.71 9.57
CA SER A 109 -9.32 -9.56 10.39
C SER A 109 -8.48 -9.35 11.65
N ASN A 110 -8.03 -10.44 12.29
CA ASN A 110 -7.30 -10.43 13.55
C ASN A 110 -5.80 -10.71 13.37
N GLY A 111 -5.29 -10.56 12.15
CA GLY A 111 -3.92 -10.93 11.82
C GLY A 111 -3.66 -12.44 11.90
N ASP A 112 -2.37 -12.81 11.82
CA ASP A 112 -1.86 -14.15 12.07
C ASP A 112 -0.36 -14.11 12.38
N ARG A 113 0.08 -14.69 13.50
CA ARG A 113 1.48 -14.68 13.97
C ARG A 113 2.09 -13.27 14.01
N HIS A 114 2.91 -12.94 13.01
CA HIS A 114 3.60 -11.65 12.87
C HIS A 114 2.98 -10.76 11.78
N TYR A 115 1.91 -11.21 11.13
CA TYR A 115 1.13 -10.44 10.17
C TYR A 115 -0.01 -9.73 10.88
N LEU A 116 -0.10 -8.43 10.68
CA LEU A 116 -1.18 -7.59 11.18
C LEU A 116 -2.46 -7.82 10.38
N GLY A 117 -3.60 -7.72 11.05
CA GLY A 117 -4.89 -7.59 10.37
C GLY A 117 -5.03 -6.22 9.70
N PRO A 118 -5.98 -6.05 8.76
CA PRO A 118 -6.17 -4.78 8.05
C PRO A 118 -6.45 -3.59 8.97
N LEU A 119 -7.19 -3.78 10.07
CA LEU A 119 -7.46 -2.70 11.02
C LEU A 119 -6.19 -2.28 11.76
N GLU A 120 -5.44 -3.25 12.29
CA GLU A 120 -4.19 -3.01 13.03
C GLU A 120 -3.15 -2.34 12.13
N ALA A 121 -2.99 -2.82 10.89
CA ALA A 121 -2.10 -2.24 9.91
C ALA A 121 -2.47 -0.79 9.58
N LEU A 122 -3.77 -0.49 9.43
CA LEU A 122 -4.24 0.87 9.18
C LEU A 122 -3.98 1.79 10.38
N SER A 123 -4.28 1.32 11.59
CA SER A 123 -4.03 2.06 12.84
C SER A 123 -2.55 2.41 13.00
N GLU A 124 -1.66 1.48 12.69
CA GLU A 124 -0.22 1.70 12.74
C GLU A 124 0.23 2.77 11.72
N VAL A 125 -0.27 2.70 10.47
CA VAL A 125 0.02 3.73 9.45
C VAL A 125 -0.46 5.11 9.86
N ILE A 126 -1.69 5.23 10.37
CA ILE A 126 -2.24 6.51 10.82
C ILE A 126 -1.43 7.07 11.99
N THR A 127 -1.06 6.23 12.95
CA THR A 127 -0.24 6.62 14.10
C THR A 127 1.13 7.14 13.66
N ARG A 128 1.78 6.44 12.72
CA ARG A 128 3.05 6.89 12.12
C ARG A 128 2.90 8.20 11.37
N HIS A 129 1.83 8.35 10.59
CA HIS A 129 1.59 9.55 9.80
C HIS A 129 1.39 10.79 10.69
N ILE A 130 0.65 10.66 11.80
CA ILE A 130 0.42 11.75 12.76
C ILE A 130 1.73 12.15 13.46
N ARG A 131 2.62 11.20 13.78
CA ARG A 131 3.91 11.49 14.45
C ARG A 131 4.93 12.21 13.56
N VAL A 132 4.76 12.17 12.24
CA VAL A 132 5.68 12.75 11.26
C VAL A 132 5.19 14.13 10.76
N MET A 133 3.94 14.50 11.07
CA MET A 133 3.39 15.84 10.84
C MET A 133 3.67 16.77 12.01
#